data_AF-A0A5B9YHD6-F1
#
_entry.id   AF-A0A5B9YHD6-F1
#
_cell.length_a   1.000
_cell.length_b   1.000
_cell.length_c   1.000
_cell.angle_alpha   90.00
_cell.angle_beta   90.00
_cell.angle_gamma   90.00
#
_symmetry.space_group_name_H-M   'P 1'
#
loop_
_entity.id
_entity.type
_entity.pdbx_description
1 polymer ?
#
loop_
_entity_poly.entity_id
_entity_poly.type
_entity_poly.pdbx_seq_one_letter_code
_entity_poly.pdbx_strand_id
1 'polypeptide(L)' 'MYRTVIKFSGLSYVEAGNLPCDEFLLLYKNSIIEQMLSTEEGRERLKRIKRLTETKCDLMGLRALKKRLEGKEE' A
#
# COMPACT_ATOMS: atom_id res chain seq x y z
N MET A 1 -2.95 -14.20 -4.78
CA MET A 1 -2.23 -13.40 -3.77
C MET A 1 -0.85 -13.98 -3.47
N TYR A 2 -0.73 -15.16 -2.86
CA TYR A 2 0.56 -15.81 -2.58
C TYR A 2 1.51 -15.93 -3.78
N ARG A 3 1.02 -16.43 -4.91
CA ARG A 3 1.81 -16.52 -6.16
C ARG A 3 2.37 -15.17 -6.60
N THR A 4 1.60 -14.09 -6.41
CA THR A 4 2.02 -12.74 -6.78
C THR A 4 3.14 -12.25 -5.87
N VAL A 5 2.99 -12.45 -4.55
CA VAL A 5 4.02 -12.10 -3.56
C VAL A 5 5.31 -12.89 -3.80
N ILE A 6 5.21 -14.20 -4.00
CA ILE A 6 6.35 -15.08 -4.31
C ILE A 6 7.09 -14.60 -5.57
N LYS A 7 6.34 -14.34 -6.66
CA LYS A 7 6.94 -13.86 -7.92
C LYS A 7 7.62 -12.49 -7.76
N PHE A 8 7.02 -11.60 -6.98
CA PHE A 8 7.51 -10.24 -6.76
C PHE A 8 8.73 -10.19 -5.83
N SER A 9 8.68 -10.91 -4.72
CA SER A 9 9.70 -10.87 -3.66
C SER A 9 10.82 -11.88 -3.84
N GLY A 10 10.63 -12.92 -4.67
CA GLY A 10 11.57 -14.03 -4.81
C GLY A 10 11.53 -15.02 -3.64
N LEU A 11 10.67 -14.81 -2.65
CA LEU A 11 10.52 -15.70 -1.50
C LEU A 11 9.89 -17.04 -1.90
N SER A 12 10.29 -18.12 -1.23
CA SER A 12 9.62 -19.41 -1.33
C SER A 12 8.20 -19.36 -0.74
N TYR A 13 7.41 -20.40 -1.03
CA TYR A 13 6.05 -20.51 -0.49
C TYR A 13 6.03 -20.52 1.05
N VAL A 14 7.00 -21.19 1.67
CA VAL A 14 7.11 -21.29 3.14
C VAL A 14 7.49 -19.94 3.74
N GLU A 15 8.47 -19.25 3.17
CA GLU A 15 8.87 -17.90 3.64
C GLU A 15 7.72 -16.91 3.51
N ALA A 16 7.04 -16.89 2.36
CA ALA A 16 5.87 -16.03 2.16
C ALA A 16 4.71 -16.37 3.13
N GLY A 17 4.58 -17.64 3.54
CA GLY A 17 3.57 -18.09 4.50
C GLY A 17 3.86 -17.71 5.95
N ASN A 18 5.13 -17.45 6.26
CA ASN A 18 5.58 -17.07 7.60
C ASN A 18 5.72 -15.56 7.77
N LEU A 19 5.46 -14.76 6.73
CA LEU A 19 5.50 -13.31 6.83
C LEU A 19 4.42 -12.78 7.79
N PRO A 20 4.74 -11.76 8.60
CA PRO A 20 3.74 -10.92 9.24
C PRO A 20 2.69 -10.43 8.23
N CYS A 21 1.43 -10.36 8.66
CA CYS A 21 0.30 -10.02 7.77
C CYS A 21 0.49 -8.67 7.07
N ASP A 22 1.00 -7.68 7.80
CA ASP A 22 1.32 -6.34 7.31
C ASP A 22 2.43 -6.35 6.26
N GLU A 23 3.51 -7.10 6.48
CA GLU A 23 4.59 -7.27 5.50
C GLU A 23 4.11 -7.97 4.23
N PHE A 24 3.34 -9.05 4.39
CA PHE A 24 2.74 -9.77 3.27
C PHE A 24 1.84 -8.86 2.43
N LEU A 25 0.97 -8.08 3.08
CA LEU A 25 0.09 -7.14 2.42
C LEU A 25 0.86 -6.00 1.74
N LEU A 26 1.96 -5.53 2.34
CA LEU A 26 2.83 -4.52 1.75
C LEU A 26 3.47 -5.03 0.45
N LEU A 27 4.04 -6.25 0.47
CA LEU A 27 4.61 -6.88 -0.72
C LEU A 27 3.55 -7.11 -1.81
N TYR A 28 2.36 -7.56 -1.41
CA TYR A 28 1.26 -7.75 -2.36
C TYR A 28 0.84 -6.43 -3.01
N LYS A 29 0.66 -5.37 -2.21
CA LYS A 29 0.35 -4.02 -2.73
C LYS A 29 1.42 -3.55 -3.72
N ASN A 30 2.69 -3.69 -3.37
CA ASN A 30 3.80 -3.24 -4.21
C ASN A 30 3.87 -4.02 -5.52
N SER A 31 3.57 -5.31 -5.51
CA SER A 31 3.48 -6.12 -6.74
C SER A 31 2.40 -5.64 -7.71
N ILE A 32 1.26 -5.15 -7.19
CA ILE A 32 0.20 -4.57 -8.02
C ILE A 32 0.65 -3.24 -8.62
N ILE A 33 1.33 -2.41 -7.82
CA ILE A 33 1.87 -1.13 -8.31
C ILE A 33 2.87 -1.38 -9.44
N GLU A 34 3.78 -2.33 -9.28
CA GLU A 34 4.75 -2.67 -10.34
C GLU A 34 4.07 -3.15 -11.63
N GLN A 35 3.05 -4.01 -11.51
CA GLN A 35 2.24 -4.43 -12.66
C GLN A 35 1.58 -3.24 -13.35
N MET A 36 1.02 -2.30 -12.59
CA MET A 36 0.41 -1.09 -13.16
C MET A 36 1.46 -0.17 -13.80
N LEU A 37 2.67 -0.07 -13.25
CA LEU A 37 3.75 0.72 -13.85
C LEU A 37 4.24 0.17 -15.19
N SER A 38 4.05 -1.13 -15.44
CA SER A 38 4.50 -1.79 -16.67
C SER A 38 3.72 -1.39 -17.94
N THR A 39 2.52 -0.81 -17.80
CA THR A 39 1.68 -0.40 -18.94
C THR A 39 1.36 1.09 -18.89
N GLU A 40 1.14 1.71 -20.05
CA GLU A 40 0.76 3.13 -20.12
C GLU A 40 -0.59 3.40 -19.45
N GLU A 41 -1.58 2.55 -19.73
CA GLU A 41 -2.89 2.62 -19.09
C GLU A 41 -2.80 2.48 -17.56
N GLY A 42 -1.95 1.56 -17.09
CA GLY A 42 -1.71 1.34 -15.66
C GLY A 42 -1.06 2.55 -14.99
N ARG A 43 -0.09 3.20 -15.65
CA ARG A 43 0.52 4.46 -15.17
C ARG A 43 -0.51 5.57 -15.06
N GLU A 44 -1.36 5.75 -16.07
CA GLU A 44 -2.43 6.75 -16.05
C GLU A 44 -3.46 6.46 -14.95
N ARG A 45 -3.75 5.18 -14.69
CA ARG A 45 -4.62 4.78 -13.59
C ARG A 45 -4.00 5.06 -12.23
N LEU A 46 -2.69 4.80 -12.05
CA LEU A 46 -1.98 5.09 -10.80
C LEU A 46 -2.00 6.58 -10.46
N LYS A 47 -1.91 7.48 -11.45
CA LYS A 47 -2.05 8.93 -11.24
C LYS A 47 -3.38 9.31 -10.58
N ARG A 48 -4.47 8.60 -10.92
CA ARG A 48 -5.80 8.81 -10.32
C ARG A 48 -5.93 8.22 -8.91
N ILE A 49 -5.15 7.18 -8.59
CA ILE A 49 -5.19 6.47 -7.31
C ILE A 49 -3.92 6.79 -6.50
N LYS A 50 -3.63 8.09 -6.33
CA LYS A 50 -2.41 8.58 -5.70
C LYS A 50 -2.15 7.98 -4.30
N ARG A 51 -3.20 7.74 -3.52
CA ARG A 51 -3.10 7.14 -2.17
C ARG A 51 -2.42 5.77 -2.17
N LEU A 52 -2.47 5.02 -3.28
CA LEU A 52 -1.88 3.70 -3.38
C LEU A 52 -0.34 3.77 -3.39
N THR A 53 0.22 4.84 -3.96
CA THR A 53 1.65 5.08 -4.10
C THR A 53 2.23 6.03 -3.05
N GLU A 54 1.39 6.59 -2.19
CA GLU A 54 1.82 7.44 -1.08
C GLU A 54 2.59 6.61 -0.03
N THR A 55 3.82 7.05 0.26
CA THR A 55 4.69 6.47 1.29
C THR A 55 4.79 7.33 2.54
N LYS A 56 4.28 8.56 2.48
CA LYS A 56 4.30 9.53 3.58
C LYS A 56 2.91 9.65 4.17
N CYS A 57 2.85 9.70 5.49
CA CYS A 57 1.61 9.99 6.20
C CYS A 57 1.13 11.41 5.86
N ASP A 58 -0.17 11.58 5.66
CA ASP A 58 -0.80 12.89 5.57
C ASP A 58 -0.88 13.53 6.97
N LEU A 59 0.24 14.15 7.37
CA LEU A 59 0.35 14.81 8.67
C LEU A 59 -0.62 15.99 8.81
N MET A 60 -0.98 16.65 7.71
CA MET A 60 -1.94 17.75 7.74
C MET A 60 -3.35 17.24 8.02
N GLY A 61 -3.78 16.21 7.29
CA GLY A 61 -5.05 15.53 7.54
C GLY A 61 -5.12 14.94 8.95
N LEU A 62 -4.03 14.33 9.42
CA LEU A 62 -3.93 13.79 10.78
C LEU A 62 -4.09 14.88 11.85
N ARG A 63 -3.38 16.02 11.70
CA ARG A 63 -3.50 17.15 12.63
C ARG A 63 -4.91 17.76 12.63
N ALA A 64 -5.51 17.89 11.45
CA ALA A 64 -6.88 18.38 11.32
C ALA A 64 -7.90 17.43 11.97
N LEU A 65 -7.71 16.11 11.79
CA LEU A 65 -8.53 15.09 12.43
C LEU A 65 -8.39 15.14 13.95
N LYS A 66 -7.17 15.22 14.47
CA LYS A 66 -6.90 15.34 15.91
C LYS A 66 -7.63 16.54 16.51
N LYS A 67 -7.50 17.72 15.90
CA LYS A 67 -8.19 18.94 16.36
C LYS A 67 -9.72 18.80 16.36
N ARG A 68 -10.29 18.08 15.38
CA ARG A 68 -11.74 17.82 15.31
C ARG A 68 -12.23 16.86 16.40
N LEU A 69 -11.39 15.92 16.84
CA LEU A 69 -11.74 14.99 17.91
C LEU A 69 -11.62 15.67 19.27
N GLU A 70 -10.55 16.44 19.49
CA GLU A 70 -10.36 17.22 20.73
C GLU A 70 -11.43 18.31 20.91
N GLY A 71 -11.86 18.96 19.82
CA GLY A 71 -12.95 19.95 19.87
C GLY A 71 -14.37 19.38 19.91
N LYS A 72 -14.53 18.06 20.05
CA LYS A 72 -15.83 17.36 20.20
C LYS A 72 -16.03 16.77 21.59
N GLU A 73 -15.10 16.99 22.52
CA GLU A 73 -15.20 16.56 23.92
C GLU A 73 -15.94 17.57 24.83
N GLU A 74 -16.64 18.56 24.26
CA GLU A 74 -17.56 19.47 24.98
C GLU A 74 -19.02 19.30 24.51
#